data_AF-A0A433RPE4-F1
#
_entry.id   AF-A0A433RPE4-F1
#
_cell.length_a   1.000
_cell.length_b   1.000
_cell.length_c   1.000
_cell.angle_alpha   90.00
_cell.angle_beta   90.00
_cell.angle_gamma   90.00
#
_symmetry.space_group_name_H-M   'P 1'
#
loop_
_entity.id
_entity.type
_entity.pdbx_description
1 polymer ?
#
loop_
_entity_poly.entity_id
_entity_poly.type
_entity_poly.pdbx_seq_one_letter_code
_entity_poly.pdbx_strand_id
1 'polypeptide(L)'
;VSFDRAIIQQDPALDKTRPFDDWREKEVQLLEEKLLDRGIERKLVGTNSYKDVNEYKEKQDLLNEIAVLEGKVDEKKNEFLAISKNVPDKNLVLKPKRKEIKTEVVPKMFGKPEIHQKETGNYVFTPKQMEQLETIVTAAVAVKKDYERLQSMNPVIENEKLREEVYQKTNENYKLKNENKELRSENRDLKDLIGDLRHEVGLLYQSAKDFVKERTEGVRAVKNVFKELVDKVRERNPGSEFERLYKREKARERDRGMER
;
A
#
# COMPACT_ATOMS: atom_id res chain seq x y z
N VAL A 1 8.84 -12.87 2.64
CA VAL A 1 9.25 -13.72 1.50
C VAL A 1 10.14 -14.90 1.89
N SER A 2 11.23 -14.78 2.66
CA SER A 2 12.00 -15.98 3.07
C SER A 2 11.31 -16.79 4.17
N PHE A 3 10.64 -16.12 5.11
CA PHE A 3 9.98 -16.77 6.24
C PHE A 3 8.77 -17.59 5.81
N ASP A 4 7.83 -17.02 5.04
CA ASP A 4 6.64 -17.74 4.56
C ASP A 4 7.00 -19.00 3.76
N ARG A 5 8.06 -18.94 2.93
CA ARG A 5 8.56 -20.12 2.21
C ARG A 5 9.13 -21.17 3.16
N ALA A 6 9.89 -20.76 4.18
CA ALA A 6 10.46 -21.66 5.16
C ALA A 6 9.37 -22.38 5.97
N ILE A 7 8.31 -21.68 6.35
CA ILE A 7 7.22 -22.29 7.12
C ILE A 7 6.37 -23.22 6.24
N ILE A 8 6.06 -22.83 4.99
CA ILE A 8 5.37 -23.74 4.03
C ILE A 8 6.20 -25.00 3.77
N GLN A 9 7.54 -24.89 3.74
CA GLN A 9 8.41 -26.06 3.59
C GLN A 9 8.37 -26.99 4.80
N GLN A 10 8.20 -26.44 6.01
CA GLN A 10 8.07 -27.22 7.24
C GLN A 10 6.69 -27.85 7.39
N ASP A 11 5.64 -27.13 7.00
CA ASP A 11 4.26 -27.63 6.99
C ASP A 11 3.57 -27.31 5.66
N PRO A 12 3.50 -28.29 4.74
CA PRO A 12 2.84 -28.13 3.44
C PRO A 12 1.33 -27.92 3.53
N ALA A 13 0.72 -28.19 4.70
CA ALA A 13 -0.71 -28.05 4.93
C ALA A 13 -1.13 -26.64 5.38
N LEU A 14 -0.18 -25.69 5.44
CA LEU A 14 -0.47 -24.28 5.72
C LEU A 14 -1.17 -23.59 4.56
N ASP A 15 -2.02 -22.60 4.88
CA ASP A 15 -2.62 -21.71 3.90
C ASP A 15 -1.54 -20.93 3.13
N LYS A 16 -1.44 -21.19 1.83
CA LYS A 16 -0.43 -20.58 0.95
C LYS A 16 -0.66 -19.09 0.70
N THR A 17 -1.86 -18.58 0.94
CA THR A 17 -2.20 -17.16 0.76
C THR A 17 -1.73 -16.31 1.93
N ARG A 18 -1.79 -16.85 3.17
CA ARG A 18 -1.30 -16.20 4.41
C ARG A 18 -0.61 -17.22 5.35
N PRO A 19 0.57 -17.73 4.99
CA PRO A 19 1.18 -18.88 5.67
C PRO A 19 1.60 -18.58 7.11
N PHE A 20 2.07 -17.36 7.35
CA PHE A 20 2.44 -16.92 8.69
C PHE A 20 1.25 -16.81 9.63
N ASP A 21 0.11 -16.29 9.16
CA ASP A 21 -1.08 -16.11 9.98
C ASP A 21 -1.65 -17.47 10.41
N ASP A 22 -1.78 -18.42 9.47
CA ASP A 22 -2.24 -19.78 9.74
C ASP A 22 -1.28 -20.53 10.69
N TRP A 23 0.03 -20.41 10.47
CA TRP A 23 1.03 -20.99 11.37
C TRP A 23 0.94 -20.41 12.79
N ARG A 24 0.82 -19.08 12.89
CA ARG A 24 0.72 -18.38 14.18
C ARG A 24 -0.53 -18.81 14.94
N GLU A 25 -1.67 -18.92 14.27
CA GLU A 25 -2.92 -19.35 14.90
C GLU A 25 -2.83 -20.80 15.42
N LYS A 26 -2.27 -21.71 14.62
CA LYS A 26 -2.03 -23.11 15.02
C LYS A 26 -1.08 -23.20 16.23
N GLU A 27 0.01 -22.44 16.22
CA GLU A 27 0.98 -22.44 17.32
C GLU A 27 0.37 -21.85 18.61
N VAL A 28 -0.44 -20.79 18.49
CA VAL A 28 -1.15 -20.20 19.62
C VAL A 28 -2.16 -21.18 20.23
N GLN A 29 -2.89 -21.92 19.39
CA GLN A 29 -3.83 -22.96 19.86
C GLN A 29 -3.08 -24.10 20.58
N LEU A 30 -1.95 -24.56 20.03
CA LEU A 30 -1.13 -25.59 20.66
C LEU A 30 -0.57 -25.13 22.01
N LEU A 31 -0.14 -23.88 22.12
CA LEU A 31 0.32 -23.30 23.37
C LEU A 31 -0.80 -23.18 24.40
N GLU A 32 -2.01 -22.78 23.96
CA GLU A 32 -3.18 -22.70 24.82
C GLU A 32 -3.57 -24.07 25.39
N GLU A 33 -3.56 -25.13 24.56
CA GLU A 33 -3.78 -26.51 25.00
C GLU A 33 -2.73 -26.95 26.06
N LYS A 34 -1.44 -26.71 25.79
CA LYS A 34 -0.36 -27.05 26.73
C LYS A 34 -0.41 -26.26 28.04
N LEU A 35 -0.92 -25.04 28.02
CA LEU A 35 -1.09 -24.21 29.22
C LEU A 35 -2.29 -24.69 30.05
N LEU A 36 -3.39 -25.07 29.38
CA LEU A 36 -4.56 -25.68 30.02
C LEU A 36 -4.22 -27.00 30.72
N ASP A 37 -3.37 -27.83 30.12
CA ASP A 37 -2.86 -29.07 30.75
C ASP A 37 -2.11 -28.80 32.07
N ARG A 38 -1.58 -27.58 32.24
CA ARG A 38 -0.89 -27.13 33.46
C ARG A 38 -1.78 -26.31 34.39
N GLY A 39 -3.09 -26.23 34.11
CA GLY A 39 -4.05 -25.44 34.88
C GLY A 39 -3.89 -23.92 34.72
N ILE A 40 -3.23 -23.47 33.65
CA ILE A 40 -3.02 -22.05 33.36
C ILE A 40 -3.96 -21.65 32.22
N GLU A 41 -5.01 -20.88 32.53
CA GLU A 41 -5.86 -20.31 31.50
C GLU A 41 -5.19 -19.11 30.83
N ARG A 42 -5.09 -19.14 29.50
CA ARG A 42 -4.58 -18.03 28.72
C ARG A 42 -5.64 -16.92 28.66
N LYS A 43 -5.42 -15.82 29.38
CA LYS A 43 -6.19 -14.58 29.22
C LYS A 43 -5.59 -13.75 28.08
N LEU A 44 -6.39 -13.44 27.06
CA LEU A 44 -5.98 -12.48 26.03
C LEU A 44 -5.95 -11.07 26.64
N VAL A 45 -4.76 -10.61 27.06
CA VAL A 45 -4.55 -9.26 27.57
C VAL A 45 -4.12 -8.34 26.44
N GLY A 46 -5.03 -7.47 26.00
CA GLY A 46 -4.77 -6.43 25.01
C GLY A 46 -5.25 -6.76 23.60
N THR A 47 -6.39 -6.20 23.20
CA THR A 47 -6.79 -6.03 21.80
C THR A 47 -6.07 -4.80 21.24
N ASN A 48 -4.75 -4.88 21.07
CA ASN A 48 -4.09 -3.90 20.24
C ASN A 48 -4.52 -4.15 18.80
N SER A 49 -5.26 -3.21 18.21
CA SER A 49 -5.48 -3.13 16.78
C SER A 49 -4.09 -2.99 16.13
N TYR A 50 -3.52 -4.12 15.73
CA TYR A 50 -2.33 -4.10 14.88
C TYR A 50 -2.83 -3.69 13.50
N LYS A 51 -2.47 -2.48 13.08
CA LYS A 51 -2.55 -2.13 11.65
C LYS A 51 -1.56 -3.00 10.91
N ASP A 52 -1.94 -3.48 9.73
CA ASP A 52 -1.05 -4.29 8.91
C ASP A 52 0.27 -3.52 8.71
N VAL A 53 1.40 -4.17 9.02
CA VAL A 53 2.72 -3.53 8.91
C VAL A 53 2.99 -3.12 7.45
N ASN A 54 2.42 -3.82 6.48
CA ASN A 54 2.50 -3.46 5.07
C ASN A 54 1.72 -2.17 4.79
N GLU A 55 0.47 -2.04 5.27
CA GLU A 55 -0.30 -0.80 5.13
C GLU A 55 0.41 0.40 5.79
N TYR A 56 1.06 0.19 6.94
CA TYR A 56 1.85 1.22 7.59
C TYR A 56 3.07 1.62 6.76
N LYS A 57 3.80 0.65 6.20
CA LYS A 57 4.95 0.90 5.33
C LYS A 57 4.56 1.65 4.07
N GLU A 58 3.52 1.20 3.37
CA GLU A 58 2.99 1.88 2.19
C GLU A 58 2.60 3.32 2.50
N LYS A 59 1.92 3.56 3.64
CA LYS A 59 1.59 4.91 4.06
C LYS A 59 2.82 5.77 4.34
N GLN A 60 3.86 5.21 4.97
CA GLN A 60 5.11 5.93 5.21
C GLN A 60 5.84 6.23 3.91
N ASP A 61 5.88 5.28 2.97
CA ASP A 61 6.49 5.48 1.65
C ASP A 61 5.79 6.60 0.87
N LEU A 62 4.45 6.63 0.89
CA LEU A 62 3.68 7.73 0.30
C LEU A 62 3.95 9.08 0.97
N LEU A 63 4.05 9.12 2.30
CA LEU A 63 4.39 10.36 3.02
C LEU A 63 5.80 10.86 2.67
N ASN A 64 6.76 9.94 2.56
CA ASN A 64 8.12 10.27 2.14
C ASN A 64 8.15 10.78 0.69
N GLU A 65 7.38 10.16 -0.20
CA GLU A 65 7.27 10.61 -1.59
C GLU A 65 6.67 12.02 -1.68
N ILE A 66 5.61 12.30 -0.92
CA ILE A 66 5.01 13.65 -0.83
C ILE A 66 6.06 14.66 -0.35
N ALA A 67 6.80 14.37 0.72
CA ALA A 67 7.82 15.27 1.23
C ALA A 67 8.94 15.55 0.21
N VAL A 68 9.36 14.54 -0.56
CA VAL A 68 10.35 14.70 -1.64
C VAL A 68 9.79 15.56 -2.78
N LEU A 69 8.52 15.35 -3.15
CA LEU A 69 7.86 16.13 -4.20
C LEU A 69 7.68 17.60 -3.77
N GLU A 70 7.28 17.86 -2.54
CA GLU A 70 7.19 19.22 -1.98
C GLU A 70 8.54 19.94 -2.02
N GLY A 71 9.62 19.26 -1.62
CA GLY A 71 10.98 19.81 -1.72
C GLY A 71 11.38 20.17 -3.15
N LYS A 72 11.10 19.30 -4.13
CA LYS A 72 11.37 19.58 -5.56
C LYS A 72 10.56 20.77 -6.09
N VAL A 73 9.32 20.93 -5.63
CA VAL A 73 8.47 22.07 -5.99
C VAL A 73 9.07 23.36 -5.44
N ASP A 74 9.51 23.37 -4.19
CA ASP A 74 10.14 24.53 -3.57
C ASP A 74 11.47 24.91 -4.24
N GLU A 75 12.30 23.92 -4.61
CA GLU A 75 13.52 24.15 -5.39
C GLU A 75 13.21 24.82 -6.73
N LYS A 76 12.22 24.29 -7.48
CA LYS A 76 11.79 24.88 -8.77
C LYS A 76 11.25 26.29 -8.61
N LYS A 77 10.52 26.55 -7.53
CA LYS A 77 10.02 27.90 -7.21
C LYS A 77 11.16 28.87 -6.93
N ASN A 78 12.19 28.43 -6.21
CA ASN A 78 13.38 29.24 -5.92
C ASN A 78 14.21 29.51 -7.18
N GLU A 79 14.41 28.51 -8.04
CA GLU A 79 15.04 28.68 -9.37
C GLU A 79 14.30 29.73 -10.20
N PHE A 80 12.96 29.63 -10.27
CA PHE A 80 12.13 30.58 -10.99
C PHE A 80 12.24 32.00 -10.43
N LEU A 81 12.18 32.17 -9.10
CA LEU A 81 12.35 33.47 -8.44
C LEU A 81 13.75 34.07 -8.67
N ALA A 82 14.78 33.24 -8.78
CA ALA A 82 16.12 33.71 -9.09
C ALA A 82 16.22 34.22 -10.54
N ILE A 83 15.61 33.51 -11.50
CA ILE A 83 15.58 33.91 -12.91
C ILE A 83 14.73 35.17 -13.10
N SER A 84 13.57 35.26 -12.45
CA SER A 84 12.65 36.40 -12.61
C SER A 84 13.24 37.71 -12.11
N LYS A 85 14.09 37.69 -11.06
CA LYS A 85 14.82 38.87 -10.57
C LYS A 85 15.74 39.51 -11.61
N ASN A 86 16.18 38.76 -12.62
CA ASN A 86 17.01 39.27 -13.71
C ASN A 86 16.19 39.94 -14.82
N VAL A 87 14.86 39.81 -14.79
CA VAL A 87 13.96 40.47 -15.74
C VAL A 87 13.59 41.85 -15.17
N PRO A 88 13.92 42.96 -15.86
CA PRO A 88 13.58 44.29 -15.40
C PRO A 88 12.07 44.55 -15.42
N ASP A 89 11.54 45.24 -14.41
CA ASP A 89 10.12 45.68 -14.37
C ASP A 89 9.77 46.77 -15.40
N LYS A 90 10.80 47.39 -16.02
CA LYS A 90 10.65 48.49 -16.97
C LYS A 90 11.48 48.20 -18.23
N ASN A 91 11.07 48.82 -19.33
CA ASN A 91 11.78 48.71 -20.60
C ASN A 91 13.27 49.04 -20.43
N LEU A 92 14.13 48.13 -20.90
CA LEU A 92 15.57 48.33 -20.91
C LEU A 92 15.93 49.41 -21.95
N VAL A 93 16.56 50.49 -21.50
CA VAL A 93 17.07 51.54 -22.39
C VAL A 93 18.59 51.47 -22.41
N LEU A 94 19.15 50.91 -23.47
CA LEU A 94 20.60 50.87 -23.70
C LEU A 94 21.07 52.19 -24.32
N LYS A 95 21.90 52.94 -23.58
CA LYS A 95 22.53 54.16 -24.11
C LYS A 95 23.85 53.81 -24.83
N PRO A 96 24.00 54.14 -26.11
CA PRO A 96 25.23 53.86 -26.84
C PRO A 96 26.38 54.74 -26.33
N LYS A 97 27.61 54.22 -26.34
CA LYS A 97 28.78 54.96 -25.85
C LYS A 97 29.20 56.06 -26.84
N ARG A 98 29.11 55.76 -28.14
CA ARG A 98 29.35 56.67 -29.26
C ARG A 98 28.84 56.05 -30.56
N LYS A 99 28.79 56.84 -31.62
CA LYS A 99 28.73 56.30 -32.99
C LYS A 99 30.10 55.78 -33.41
N GLU A 100 30.12 54.73 -34.23
CA GLU A 100 31.34 54.22 -34.83
C GLU A 100 31.88 55.24 -35.83
N ILE A 101 33.20 55.45 -35.85
CA ILE A 101 33.86 56.40 -36.74
C ILE A 101 34.70 55.59 -37.72
N LYS A 102 34.40 55.72 -39.01
CA LYS A 102 35.22 55.15 -40.07
C LYS A 102 36.32 56.14 -40.42
N THR A 103 37.58 55.69 -40.34
CA THR A 103 38.73 56.50 -40.67
C THR A 103 39.23 56.10 -42.05
N GLU A 104 39.12 57.01 -43.01
CA GLU A 104 39.66 56.86 -44.37
C GLU A 104 41.01 57.58 -44.43
N VAL A 105 42.09 56.82 -44.62
CA VAL A 105 43.45 57.36 -44.74
C VAL A 105 43.81 57.43 -46.22
N VAL A 106 44.01 58.65 -46.72
CA VAL A 106 44.41 58.89 -48.09
C VAL A 106 45.94 59.14 -48.11
N PRO A 107 46.74 58.21 -48.68
CA PRO A 107 48.18 58.39 -48.75
C PRO A 107 48.55 59.50 -49.74
N LYS A 108 49.46 60.41 -49.32
CA LYS A 108 50.04 61.46 -50.17
C LYS A 108 51.45 61.06 -50.61
N MET A 109 51.88 61.47 -51.80
CA MET A 109 53.23 61.19 -52.33
C MET A 109 54.36 61.81 -51.49
N PHE A 110 54.12 62.94 -50.83
CA PHE A 110 55.06 63.59 -49.91
C PHE A 110 54.30 64.14 -48.69
N GLY A 111 54.89 63.99 -47.49
CA GLY A 111 54.30 64.45 -46.23
C GLY A 111 53.44 63.40 -45.51
N LYS A 112 52.79 63.79 -44.40
CA LYS A 112 51.94 62.89 -43.60
C LYS A 112 50.62 62.57 -44.34
N PRO A 113 50.06 61.36 -44.19
CA PRO A 113 48.78 60.98 -44.80
C PRO A 113 47.64 61.88 -44.35
N GLU A 114 46.65 62.06 -45.22
CA GLU A 114 45.44 62.81 -44.90
C GLU A 114 44.41 61.87 -44.27
N ILE A 115 43.89 62.25 -43.11
CA ILE A 115 43.00 61.40 -42.30
C ILE A 115 41.59 62.02 -42.33
N HIS A 116 40.64 61.34 -42.95
CA HIS A 116 39.23 61.71 -42.93
C HIS A 116 38.46 60.82 -41.95
N GLN A 117 37.81 61.43 -40.97
CA GLN A 117 36.91 60.74 -40.06
C GLN A 117 35.47 61.00 -40.48
N LYS A 118 34.70 59.94 -40.73
CA LYS A 118 33.27 60.01 -40.99
C LYS A 118 32.55 59.22 -39.92
N GLU A 119 31.59 59.85 -39.24
CA GLU A 119 30.65 59.11 -38.40
C GLU A 119 29.87 58.13 -39.29
N THR A 120 29.80 56.89 -38.84
CA THR A 120 28.92 55.89 -39.43
C THR A 120 27.53 55.96 -38.78
N GLY A 121 26.55 55.27 -39.36
CA GLY A 121 25.23 55.08 -38.75
C GLY A 121 25.19 54.07 -37.60
N ASN A 122 26.31 53.37 -37.33
CA ASN A 122 26.37 52.30 -36.35
C ASN A 122 26.63 52.83 -34.93
N TYR A 123 26.01 52.21 -33.93
CA TYR A 123 26.22 52.52 -32.52
C TYR A 123 27.16 51.53 -31.86
N VAL A 124 28.08 52.03 -31.02
CA VAL A 124 29.04 51.21 -30.29
C VAL A 124 28.57 51.02 -28.85
N PHE A 125 28.39 49.76 -28.46
CA PHE A 125 28.10 49.34 -27.09
C PHE A 125 29.33 48.70 -26.44
N THR A 126 29.37 48.74 -25.11
CA THR A 126 30.44 48.09 -24.35
C THR A 126 30.16 46.60 -24.15
N PRO A 127 31.20 45.76 -23.97
CA PRO A 127 31.01 44.34 -23.64
C PRO A 127 30.10 44.12 -22.43
N LYS A 128 30.25 44.94 -21.38
CA LYS A 128 29.41 44.89 -20.17
C LYS A 128 27.92 45.17 -20.46
N GLN A 129 27.62 46.05 -21.42
CA GLN A 129 26.22 46.29 -21.83
C GLN A 129 25.64 45.11 -22.60
N MET A 130 26.46 44.44 -23.42
CA MET A 130 26.04 43.24 -24.15
C MET A 130 25.83 42.06 -23.19
N GLU A 131 26.72 41.86 -22.22
CA GLU A 131 26.58 40.81 -21.20
C GLU A 131 25.32 40.99 -20.34
N GLN A 132 25.01 42.24 -19.96
CA GLN A 132 23.75 42.57 -19.29
C GLN A 132 22.53 42.25 -20.16
N LEU A 133 22.58 42.58 -21.45
CA LEU A 133 21.50 42.30 -22.39
C LEU A 133 21.29 40.79 -22.56
N GLU A 134 22.36 40.02 -22.74
CA GLU A 134 22.31 38.56 -22.85
C GLU A 134 21.71 37.91 -21.60
N THR A 135 22.07 38.39 -20.42
CA THR A 135 21.52 37.90 -19.14
C THR A 135 20.01 38.13 -19.06
N ILE A 136 19.55 39.34 -19.40
CA ILE A 136 18.13 39.71 -19.38
C ILE A 136 17.35 38.91 -20.43
N VAL A 137 17.86 38.80 -21.66
CA VAL A 137 17.19 38.07 -22.74
C VAL A 137 17.06 36.59 -22.38
N THR A 138 18.12 35.97 -21.84
CA THR A 138 18.08 34.59 -21.38
C THR A 138 17.02 34.38 -20.29
N ALA A 139 16.98 35.29 -19.31
CA ALA A 139 15.97 35.24 -18.24
C ALA A 139 14.54 35.42 -18.77
N ALA A 140 14.32 36.36 -19.70
CA ALA A 140 13.01 36.61 -20.30
C ALA A 140 12.51 35.42 -21.13
N VAL A 141 13.39 34.76 -21.89
CA VAL A 141 13.06 33.54 -22.65
C VAL A 141 12.65 32.40 -21.71
N ALA A 142 13.39 32.21 -20.61
CA ALA A 142 13.07 31.20 -19.61
C ALA A 142 11.70 31.46 -18.95
N VAL A 143 11.43 32.71 -18.52
CA VAL A 143 10.13 33.11 -17.94
C VAL A 143 8.99 32.91 -18.94
N LYS A 144 9.17 33.30 -20.21
CA LYS A 144 8.16 33.12 -21.26
C LYS A 144 7.79 31.64 -21.44
N LYS A 145 8.79 30.76 -21.55
CA LYS A 145 8.58 29.31 -21.69
C LYS A 145 7.79 28.73 -20.51
N ASP A 146 8.12 29.18 -19.30
CA ASP A 146 7.43 28.73 -18.10
C ASP A 146 5.97 29.20 -18.04
N TYR A 147 5.73 30.44 -18.45
CA TYR A 147 4.39 31.01 -18.55
C TYR A 147 3.53 30.29 -19.60
N GLU A 148 4.07 29.98 -20.77
CA GLU A 148 3.39 29.19 -21.81
C GLU A 148 3.03 27.77 -21.31
N ARG A 149 3.92 27.15 -20.51
CA ARG A 149 3.61 25.88 -19.84
C ARG A 149 2.46 26.02 -18.84
N LEU A 150 2.46 27.09 -18.03
CA LEU A 150 1.38 27.37 -17.07
C LEU A 150 0.05 27.74 -17.74
N GLN A 151 0.07 28.35 -18.92
CA GLN A 151 -1.15 28.64 -19.68
C GLN A 151 -1.73 27.39 -20.38
N SER A 152 -0.86 26.49 -20.84
CA SER A 152 -1.28 25.23 -21.48
C SER A 152 -1.75 24.18 -20.48
N MET A 153 -1.14 24.15 -19.29
CA MET A 153 -1.64 23.40 -18.16
C MET A 153 -2.86 24.13 -17.59
N ASN A 154 -4.03 23.50 -17.58
CA ASN A 154 -5.21 24.05 -16.93
C ASN A 154 -5.36 23.41 -15.55
N PRO A 155 -4.65 23.89 -14.51
CA PRO A 155 -4.65 23.27 -13.19
C PRO A 155 -6.02 23.31 -12.53
N VAL A 156 -6.93 24.16 -12.99
CA VAL A 156 -8.32 24.20 -12.53
C VAL A 156 -9.07 22.98 -13.03
N ILE A 157 -9.00 22.68 -14.33
CA ILE A 157 -9.61 21.48 -14.93
C ILE A 157 -9.01 20.20 -14.33
N GLU A 158 -7.68 20.14 -14.17
CA GLU A 158 -7.02 18.99 -13.58
C GLU A 158 -7.41 18.79 -12.10
N ASN A 159 -7.48 19.86 -11.30
CA ASN A 159 -7.98 19.78 -9.92
C ASN A 159 -9.44 19.33 -9.87
N GLU A 160 -10.28 19.82 -10.78
CA GLU A 160 -11.69 19.47 -10.83
C GLU A 160 -11.86 17.98 -11.12
N LYS A 161 -11.13 17.45 -12.10
CA LYS A 161 -11.08 16.00 -12.38
C LYS A 161 -10.58 15.18 -11.20
N LEU A 162 -9.50 15.62 -10.55
CA LEU A 162 -8.95 14.92 -9.37
C LEU A 162 -9.96 14.91 -8.21
N ARG A 163 -10.66 16.03 -7.97
CA ARG A 163 -11.71 16.11 -6.95
C ARG A 163 -12.86 15.16 -7.24
N GLU A 164 -13.26 15.06 -8.51
CA GLU A 164 -14.32 14.14 -8.92
C GLU A 164 -13.89 12.68 -8.76
N GLU A 165 -12.67 12.32 -9.17
CA GLU A 165 -12.14 10.97 -8.98
C GLU A 165 -12.05 10.60 -7.49
N VAL A 166 -11.54 11.51 -6.65
CA VAL A 166 -11.49 11.33 -5.19
C VAL A 166 -12.88 11.13 -4.61
N TYR A 167 -13.86 11.93 -5.05
CA TYR A 167 -15.25 11.79 -4.60
C TYR A 167 -15.83 10.41 -4.97
N GLN A 168 -15.65 9.97 -6.22
CA GLN A 168 -16.13 8.66 -6.68
C GLN A 168 -15.49 7.52 -5.89
N LYS A 169 -14.16 7.51 -5.76
CA LYS A 169 -13.43 6.50 -4.98
C LYS A 169 -13.82 6.48 -3.51
N THR A 170 -14.08 7.65 -2.93
CA THR A 170 -14.53 7.76 -1.53
C THR A 170 -15.91 7.13 -1.36
N ASN A 171 -16.82 7.38 -2.30
CA ASN A 171 -18.17 6.83 -2.25
C ASN A 171 -18.18 5.31 -2.48
N GLU A 172 -17.37 4.81 -3.41
CA GLU A 172 -17.19 3.37 -3.63
C GLU A 172 -16.60 2.68 -2.39
N ASN A 173 -15.57 3.28 -1.78
CA ASN A 173 -14.96 2.73 -0.56
C ASN A 173 -15.96 2.70 0.61
N TYR A 174 -16.81 3.73 0.73
CA TYR A 174 -17.89 3.73 1.73
C TYR A 174 -18.87 2.57 1.53
N LYS A 175 -19.28 2.30 0.29
CA LYS A 175 -20.16 1.16 -0.05
C LYS A 175 -19.49 -0.17 0.29
N LEU A 176 -18.27 -0.38 -0.19
CA LEU A 176 -17.49 -1.61 0.07
C LEU A 176 -17.28 -1.85 1.57
N LYS A 177 -17.04 -0.79 2.34
CA LYS A 177 -16.88 -0.90 3.80
C LYS A 177 -18.17 -1.35 4.49
N ASN A 178 -19.32 -0.88 4.03
CA ASN A 178 -20.62 -1.29 4.57
C ASN A 178 -20.93 -2.74 4.19
N GLU A 179 -20.76 -3.12 2.92
CA GLU A 179 -20.94 -4.52 2.47
C GLU A 179 -20.02 -5.48 3.26
N ASN A 180 -18.76 -5.11 3.46
CA ASN A 180 -17.82 -5.92 4.24
C ASN A 180 -18.26 -6.06 5.71
N LYS A 181 -18.86 -5.01 6.29
CA LYS A 181 -19.41 -5.07 7.66
C LYS A 181 -20.61 -6.02 7.73
N GLU A 182 -21.52 -5.97 6.76
CA GLU A 182 -22.69 -6.85 6.67
C GLU A 182 -22.26 -8.30 6.50
N LEU A 183 -21.36 -8.58 5.55
CA LEU A 183 -20.81 -9.93 5.32
C LEU A 183 -20.07 -10.48 6.54
N ARG A 184 -19.39 -9.62 7.31
CA ARG A 184 -18.74 -10.03 8.58
C ARG A 184 -19.76 -10.39 9.65
N SER A 185 -20.90 -9.70 9.68
CA SER A 185 -22.00 -10.03 10.60
C SER A 185 -22.62 -11.37 10.23
N GLU A 186 -23.00 -11.54 8.96
CA GLU A 186 -23.60 -12.78 8.46
C GLU A 186 -22.66 -13.98 8.67
N ASN A 187 -21.35 -13.81 8.42
CA ASN A 187 -20.36 -14.85 8.71
C ASN A 187 -20.27 -15.22 10.20
N ARG A 188 -20.52 -14.27 11.11
CA ARG A 188 -20.54 -14.55 12.54
C ARG A 188 -21.78 -15.38 12.88
N ASP A 189 -22.94 -14.94 12.42
CA ASP A 189 -24.22 -15.61 12.69
C ASP A 189 -24.22 -17.04 12.12
N LEU A 190 -23.65 -17.25 10.92
CA LEU A 190 -23.48 -18.57 10.33
C LEU A 190 -22.52 -19.45 11.14
N LYS A 191 -21.44 -18.90 11.67
CA LYS A 191 -20.50 -19.65 12.52
C LYS A 191 -21.15 -20.08 13.83
N ASP A 192 -21.95 -19.19 14.43
CA ASP A 192 -22.69 -19.48 15.65
C ASP A 192 -23.73 -20.59 15.39
N LEU A 193 -24.51 -20.48 14.31
CA LEU A 193 -25.48 -21.50 13.91
C LEU A 193 -24.82 -22.86 13.62
N ILE A 194 -23.67 -22.88 12.94
CA ILE A 194 -22.89 -24.10 12.73
C ILE A 194 -22.40 -24.68 14.07
N GLY A 195 -22.02 -23.82 15.01
CA GLY A 195 -21.65 -24.21 16.38
C GLY A 195 -22.79 -24.93 17.10
N ASP A 196 -23.98 -24.34 17.08
CA ASP A 196 -25.19 -24.91 17.69
C ASP A 196 -25.56 -26.25 17.06
N LEU A 197 -25.57 -26.33 15.73
CA LEU A 197 -25.84 -27.59 15.00
C LEU A 197 -24.82 -28.68 15.34
N ARG A 198 -23.54 -28.33 15.46
CA ARG A 198 -22.51 -29.28 15.90
C ARG A 198 -22.77 -29.79 17.32
N HIS A 199 -23.21 -28.90 18.21
CA HIS A 199 -23.57 -29.28 19.58
C HIS A 199 -24.76 -30.23 19.61
N GLU A 200 -25.84 -29.91 18.89
CA GLU A 200 -27.03 -30.76 18.78
C GLU A 200 -26.70 -32.14 18.20
N VAL A 201 -25.89 -32.21 17.15
CA VAL A 201 -25.41 -33.47 16.58
C VAL A 201 -24.61 -34.28 17.62
N GLY A 202 -23.83 -33.60 18.46
CA GLY A 202 -23.11 -34.23 19.56
C GLY A 202 -24.03 -34.82 20.64
N LEU A 203 -25.11 -34.11 21.00
CA LEU A 203 -26.13 -34.61 21.92
C LEU A 203 -26.88 -35.80 21.34
N LEU A 204 -27.25 -35.75 20.05
CA LEU A 204 -27.88 -36.87 19.34
C LEU A 204 -26.97 -38.09 19.30
N TYR A 205 -25.67 -37.89 19.04
CA TYR A 205 -24.68 -38.96 19.07
C TYR A 205 -24.64 -39.68 20.42
N GLN A 206 -24.56 -38.92 21.53
CA GLN A 206 -24.53 -39.50 22.88
C GLN A 206 -25.85 -40.20 23.21
N SER A 207 -26.98 -39.56 22.89
CA SER A 207 -28.31 -40.10 23.15
C SER A 207 -28.54 -41.41 22.40
N ALA A 208 -28.16 -41.48 21.11
CA ALA A 208 -28.25 -42.71 20.33
C ALA A 208 -27.36 -43.83 20.89
N LYS A 209 -26.17 -43.47 21.37
CA LYS A 209 -25.24 -44.41 21.99
C LYS A 209 -25.79 -44.99 23.28
N ASP A 210 -26.35 -44.14 24.15
CA ASP A 210 -26.93 -44.56 25.42
C ASP A 210 -28.21 -45.38 25.22
N PHE A 211 -29.05 -45.00 24.27
CA PHE A 211 -30.22 -45.78 23.86
C PHE A 211 -29.85 -47.22 23.46
N VAL A 212 -28.77 -47.39 22.69
CA VAL A 212 -28.26 -48.72 22.27
C VAL A 212 -27.67 -49.48 23.46
N LYS A 213 -26.92 -48.82 24.36
CA LYS A 213 -26.37 -49.45 25.57
C LYS A 213 -27.46 -50.03 26.48
N GLU A 214 -28.53 -49.27 26.69
CA GLU A 214 -29.65 -49.69 27.55
C GLU A 214 -30.38 -50.93 27.04
N ARG A 215 -30.32 -51.18 25.72
CA ARG A 215 -31.10 -52.21 25.02
C ARG A 215 -30.26 -53.38 24.51
N THR A 216 -28.96 -53.36 24.76
CA THR A 216 -28.03 -54.40 24.28
C THR A 216 -27.23 -54.95 25.45
N GLU A 217 -27.32 -56.26 25.67
CA GLU A 217 -26.48 -56.93 26.68
C GLU A 217 -25.05 -57.10 26.16
N GLY A 218 -24.12 -56.38 26.77
CA GLY A 218 -22.68 -56.55 26.55
C GLY A 218 -21.99 -55.38 25.84
N VAL A 219 -20.94 -54.87 26.48
CA VAL A 219 -20.13 -53.72 26.02
C VAL A 219 -19.56 -53.94 24.60
N ARG A 220 -19.20 -55.18 24.25
CA ARG A 220 -18.63 -55.51 22.93
C ARG A 220 -19.67 -55.42 21.81
N ALA A 221 -20.91 -55.82 22.08
CA ALA A 221 -22.01 -55.74 21.12
C ALA A 221 -22.37 -54.27 20.83
N VAL A 222 -22.47 -53.44 21.87
CA VAL A 222 -22.68 -51.99 21.75
C VAL A 222 -21.60 -51.34 20.88
N LYS A 223 -20.32 -51.65 21.14
CA LYS A 223 -19.20 -51.07 20.38
C LYS A 223 -19.25 -51.43 18.89
N ASN A 224 -19.66 -52.65 18.55
CA ASN A 224 -19.76 -53.11 17.16
C ASN A 224 -20.93 -52.44 16.43
N VAL A 225 -22.12 -52.45 17.02
CA VAL A 225 -23.32 -51.80 16.44
C VAL A 225 -23.07 -50.31 16.20
N PHE A 226 -22.46 -49.64 17.19
CA PHE A 226 -22.19 -48.22 17.08
C PHE A 226 -21.06 -47.91 16.08
N LYS A 227 -20.07 -48.80 15.94
CA LYS A 227 -19.06 -48.70 14.88
C LYS A 227 -19.70 -48.78 13.50
N GLU A 228 -20.60 -49.74 13.26
CA GLU A 228 -21.30 -49.89 11.98
C GLU A 228 -22.17 -48.67 11.64
N LEU A 229 -22.85 -48.10 12.65
CA LEU A 229 -23.59 -46.84 12.48
C LEU A 229 -22.68 -45.72 11.99
N VAL A 230 -21.54 -45.52 12.65
CA VAL A 230 -20.58 -44.47 12.27
C VAL A 230 -19.95 -44.74 10.90
N ASP A 231 -19.62 -45.99 10.59
CA ASP A 231 -19.07 -46.36 9.27
C ASP A 231 -20.08 -46.07 8.15
N LYS A 232 -21.38 -46.36 8.35
CA LYS A 232 -22.45 -45.99 7.40
C LYS A 232 -22.62 -44.48 7.24
N VAL A 233 -22.53 -43.72 8.33
CA VAL A 233 -22.59 -42.25 8.26
C VAL A 233 -21.38 -41.70 7.51
N ARG A 234 -20.18 -42.26 7.74
CA ARG A 234 -18.95 -41.87 7.05
C ARG A 234 -19.03 -42.14 5.54
N GLU A 235 -19.60 -43.26 5.12
CA GLU A 235 -19.78 -43.59 3.70
C GLU A 235 -20.63 -42.53 2.97
N ARG A 236 -21.65 -41.98 3.64
CA ARG A 236 -22.53 -40.97 3.07
C ARG A 236 -21.98 -39.55 3.22
N ASN A 237 -21.31 -39.26 4.32
CA ASN A 237 -20.76 -37.94 4.62
C ASN A 237 -19.40 -38.05 5.33
N PRO A 238 -18.29 -38.15 4.56
CA PRO A 238 -16.94 -38.20 5.10
C PRO A 238 -16.62 -36.93 5.90
N GLY A 239 -16.02 -37.08 7.09
CA GLY A 239 -15.65 -35.94 7.93
C GLY A 239 -16.79 -35.34 8.76
N SER A 240 -17.95 -36.00 8.80
CA SER A 240 -19.08 -35.63 9.64
C SER A 240 -18.73 -35.54 11.13
N GLU A 241 -19.55 -34.82 11.90
CA GLU A 241 -19.37 -34.71 13.36
C GLU A 241 -19.51 -36.07 14.05
N PHE A 242 -20.32 -37.00 13.52
CA PHE A 242 -20.40 -38.37 14.02
C PHE A 242 -19.04 -39.09 13.95
N GLU A 243 -18.33 -38.96 12.83
CA GLU A 243 -17.00 -39.55 12.66
C GLU A 243 -15.98 -38.88 13.59
N ARG A 244 -16.02 -37.55 13.71
CA ARG A 244 -15.12 -36.78 14.58
C ARG A 244 -15.29 -37.16 16.05
N LEU A 245 -16.53 -37.22 16.54
CA LEU A 245 -16.85 -37.61 17.91
C LEU A 245 -16.44 -39.05 18.18
N TYR A 246 -16.71 -39.98 17.25
CA TYR A 246 -16.29 -41.37 17.40
C TYR A 246 -14.78 -41.54 17.48
N LYS A 247 -14.01 -40.83 16.63
CA LYS A 247 -12.55 -40.81 16.71
C LYS A 247 -12.06 -40.25 18.05
N ARG A 248 -12.63 -39.14 18.51
CA ARG A 248 -12.31 -38.52 19.80
C ARG A 248 -12.58 -39.46 20.98
N GLU A 249 -13.71 -40.17 20.96
CA GLU A 249 -14.00 -41.17 22.00
C GLU A 249 -13.04 -42.36 21.98
N LYS A 250 -12.68 -42.88 20.79
CA LYS A 250 -11.68 -43.96 20.68
C LYS A 250 -10.31 -43.56 21.21
N ALA A 251 -9.89 -42.31 20.98
CA ALA A 251 -8.66 -41.80 21.57
C ALA A 251 -8.74 -41.85 23.10
N ARG A 252 -9.79 -41.27 23.69
CA ARG A 252 -10.03 -41.29 25.15
C ARG A 252 -10.10 -42.70 25.75
N GLU A 253 -10.69 -43.67 25.04
CA GLU A 253 -10.73 -45.07 25.48
C GLU A 253 -9.34 -45.73 25.51
N ARG A 254 -8.46 -45.37 24.58
CA ARG A 254 -7.07 -45.88 24.54
C ARG A 254 -6.24 -45.29 25.67
N ASP A 255 -6.41 -44.00 25.96
CA ASP A 255 -5.66 -43.31 27.01
C ASP A 255 -5.98 -43.87 28.41
N ARG A 256 -7.27 -44.17 28.69
CA ARG A 256 -7.69 -44.84 29.94
C ARG A 256 -7.16 -46.26 30.10
N GLY A 257 -6.73 -46.90 29.01
CA GLY A 257 -6.10 -48.21 29.03
C GLY A 257 -4.61 -48.17 29.44
N MET A 258 -3.99 -46.99 29.40
CA MET A 258 -2.58 -46.76 29.74
C MET A 258 -2.39 -46.27 31.19
N GLU A 259 -3.48 -45.95 31.90
CA GLU A 259 -3.50 -45.53 33.32
C GLU A 259 -3.63 -46.73 34.31
N ARG A 260 -3.39 -47.97 33.86
CA ARG A 260 -3.49 -49.18 34.71
C ARG A 260 -2.17 -49.91 34.84
#